data_AF-A0A2D8ETL3-F1
#
_entry.id   AF-A0A2D8ETL3-F1
#
_cell.length_a   1.000
_cell.length_b   1.000
_cell.length_c   1.000
_cell.angle_alpha   90.00
_cell.angle_beta   90.00
_cell.angle_gamma   90.00
#
_symmetry.space_group_name_H-M   'P 1'
#
loop_
_entity.id
_entity.type
_entity.pdbx_description
1 polymer ?
#
loop_
_entity_poly.entity_id
_entity_poly.type
_entity_poly.pdbx_seq_one_letter_code
_entity_poly.pdbx_strand_id
1 'polypeptide(L)'
;MIDPITALSAASVCYTTLKKAVAVGKDVEEIYRTLSKWAGHIEDVKEVISQEKSKPGIFKKLTYKRSATQEVFDSIIAEEKIREQEKYIREFFTANWTADWGGIQGYRKFIKMRREIKKKREREVYNQMRRRKNFLYNTKMGIFIGSLTLILIYLCHFLWTAVMEASK
;
A
#
# COMPACT_ATOMS: atom_id res chain seq x y z
N MET A 1 3.34 -5.49 -0.23
CA MET A 1 3.75 -4.53 0.82
C MET A 1 5.26 -4.51 0.80
N ILE A 2 5.87 -3.35 0.67
CA ILE A 2 7.33 -3.20 0.73
C ILE A 2 7.71 -3.30 2.21
N ASP A 3 8.79 -4.01 2.51
CA ASP A 3 9.35 -4.10 3.86
C ASP A 3 9.70 -2.68 4.40
N PRO A 4 9.45 -2.37 5.68
CA PRO A 4 9.62 -1.01 6.22
C PRO A 4 11.03 -0.45 6.05
N ILE A 5 12.07 -1.28 6.14
CA ILE A 5 13.47 -0.86 5.92
C ILE A 5 13.68 -0.54 4.43
N THR A 6 13.09 -1.34 3.55
CA THR A 6 13.13 -1.10 2.11
C THR A 6 12.38 0.19 1.73
N ALA A 7 11.21 0.44 2.33
CA ALA A 7 10.47 1.68 2.11
C ALA A 7 11.22 2.90 2.66
N LEU A 8 11.85 2.79 3.83
CA LEU A 8 12.65 3.87 4.42
C LEU A 8 13.92 4.19 3.61
N SER A 9 14.58 3.16 3.08
CA SER A 9 15.74 3.35 2.19
C SER A 9 15.32 3.99 0.86
N ALA A 10 14.21 3.56 0.26
CA ALA A 10 13.64 4.19 -0.93
C ALA A 10 13.27 5.67 -0.68
N ALA A 11 12.69 5.98 0.48
CA ALA A 11 12.45 7.37 0.89
C ALA A 11 13.76 8.15 1.02
N SER A 12 14.79 7.57 1.64
CA SER A 12 16.10 8.22 1.80
C SER A 12 16.81 8.48 0.46
N VAL A 13 16.63 7.60 -0.53
CA VAL A 13 17.10 7.82 -1.91
C VAL A 13 16.35 8.97 -2.56
N CYS A 14 15.02 9.04 -2.42
CA CYS A 14 14.24 10.16 -2.95
C CYS A 14 14.64 11.48 -2.26
N TYR A 15 14.90 11.46 -0.96
CA TYR A 15 15.37 12.59 -0.18
C TYR A 15 16.71 13.12 -0.71
N THR A 16 17.71 12.25 -0.86
CA THR A 16 19.01 12.66 -1.41
C THR A 16 18.92 13.14 -2.86
N THR A 17 18.03 12.53 -3.66
CA THR A 17 17.72 12.97 -5.03
C THR A 17 17.12 14.37 -5.05
N LEU A 18 16.18 14.65 -4.14
CA LEU A 18 15.58 15.99 -3.99
C LEU A 18 16.65 17.04 -3.70
N LYS A 19 17.55 16.78 -2.75
CA LYS A 19 18.65 17.71 -2.42
C LYS A 19 19.52 18.03 -3.65
N LYS A 20 19.87 17.00 -4.43
CA LYS A 20 20.67 17.15 -5.65
C LYS A 20 19.90 17.89 -6.75
N ALA A 21 18.62 17.55 -6.94
CA ALA A 21 17.79 18.16 -7.97
C ALA A 21 17.71 19.68 -7.78
N VAL A 22 17.57 20.12 -6.53
CA VAL A 22 17.54 21.53 -6.16
C VAL A 22 18.89 22.21 -6.39
N ALA A 23 19.99 21.57 -5.96
CA ALA A 23 21.33 22.12 -6.15
C ALA A 23 21.69 22.32 -7.64
N VAL A 24 21.16 21.47 -8.52
CA VAL A 24 21.38 21.53 -9.97
C VAL A 24 20.34 22.44 -10.67
N GLY A 25 19.33 22.94 -9.96
CA GLY A 25 18.28 23.78 -10.54
C GLY A 25 17.33 23.01 -11.46
N LYS A 26 17.04 21.74 -11.13
CA LYS A 26 16.11 20.89 -11.88
C LYS A 26 14.70 21.46 -11.93
N ASP A 27 13.97 21.07 -12.97
CA ASP A 27 12.59 21.50 -13.18
C ASP A 27 11.68 21.18 -11.98
N VAL A 28 10.77 22.12 -11.74
CA VAL A 28 9.78 22.07 -10.66
C VAL A 28 8.96 20.78 -10.71
N GLU A 29 8.61 20.30 -11.92
CA GLU A 29 7.87 19.06 -12.08
C GLU A 29 8.64 17.84 -11.54
N GLU A 30 9.95 17.77 -11.79
CA GLU A 30 10.80 16.67 -11.31
C GLU A 30 10.96 16.72 -9.78
N ILE A 31 11.05 17.92 -9.21
CA ILE A 31 11.06 18.15 -7.76
C ILE A 31 9.74 17.64 -7.14
N TYR A 32 8.59 18.03 -7.66
CA TYR A 32 7.28 17.56 -7.16
C TYR A 32 7.08 16.05 -7.35
N ARG A 33 7.56 15.49 -8.46
CA ARG A 33 7.51 14.04 -8.71
C ARG A 33 8.34 13.28 -7.67
N THR A 34 9.53 13.78 -7.35
CA THR A 34 10.41 13.18 -6.32
C THR A 34 9.80 13.32 -4.93
N LEU A 35 9.23 14.49 -4.60
CA LEU A 35 8.49 14.72 -3.36
C LEU A 35 7.28 13.79 -3.21
N SER A 36 6.55 13.54 -4.30
CA SER A 36 5.40 12.63 -4.31
C SER A 36 5.83 11.18 -4.03
N LYS A 37 6.90 10.71 -4.68
CA LYS A 37 7.48 9.38 -4.42
C LYS A 37 7.97 9.25 -2.98
N TRP A 38 8.72 10.24 -2.50
CA TRP A 38 9.17 10.32 -1.11
C TRP A 38 7.98 10.21 -0.15
N ALA A 39 6.93 11.02 -0.35
CA ALA A 39 5.76 11.00 0.50
C ALA A 39 5.03 9.65 0.51
N GLY A 40 4.97 8.98 -0.64
CA GLY A 40 4.42 7.63 -0.76
C GLY A 40 5.19 6.61 0.09
N HIS A 41 6.51 6.59 -0.03
CA HIS A 41 7.37 5.68 0.75
C HIS A 41 7.31 5.95 2.25
N ILE A 42 7.21 7.21 2.67
CA ILE A 42 7.05 7.57 4.09
C ILE A 42 5.71 7.08 4.64
N GLU A 43 4.63 7.18 3.85
CA GLU A 43 3.33 6.65 4.28
C GLU A 43 3.36 5.12 4.38
N ASP A 44 4.05 4.42 3.47
CA ASP A 44 4.28 2.96 3.57
C ASP A 44 4.95 2.60 4.90
N VAL A 45 6.01 3.31 5.28
CA VAL A 45 6.72 3.08 6.55
C VAL A 45 5.80 3.35 7.74
N LYS A 46 5.08 4.48 7.74
CA LYS A 46 4.17 4.84 8.84
C LYS A 46 3.02 3.84 8.99
N GLU A 47 2.50 3.32 7.88
CA GLU A 47 1.45 2.31 7.89
C GLU A 47 1.94 1.01 8.54
N VAL A 48 3.14 0.53 8.17
CA VAL A 48 3.72 -0.69 8.76
C VAL A 48 3.98 -0.50 10.25
N ILE A 49 4.62 0.60 10.66
CA ILE A 49 4.86 0.92 12.08
C ILE A 49 3.53 0.96 12.87
N SER A 50 2.48 1.54 12.28
CA SER A 50 1.14 1.58 12.90
C SER A 50 0.51 0.20 13.02
N GLN A 51 0.69 -0.66 12.01
CA GLN A 51 0.15 -2.02 12.01
C GLN A 51 0.86 -2.89 13.05
N GLU A 52 2.18 -2.77 13.18
CA GLU A 52 3.01 -3.44 14.19
C GLU A 52 2.59 -3.06 15.61
N LYS A 53 2.36 -1.77 15.88
CA LYS A 53 1.83 -1.28 17.17
C LYS A 53 0.44 -1.84 17.50
N SER A 54 -0.40 -2.08 16.49
CA SER A 54 -1.80 -2.51 16.67
C SER A 54 -2.01 -4.02 16.85
N LYS A 55 -1.05 -4.87 16.46
CA LYS A 55 -1.21 -6.33 16.47
C LYS A 55 -0.18 -7.04 17.36
N PRO A 56 -0.36 -7.05 18.68
CA PRO A 56 0.37 -7.98 19.54
C PRO A 56 -0.31 -9.35 19.50
N GLY A 57 -0.24 -10.08 18.38
CA GLY A 57 -0.82 -11.42 18.33
C GLY A 57 -0.80 -12.03 16.94
N ILE A 58 -0.41 -13.31 16.87
CA ILE A 58 -0.31 -14.19 15.69
C ILE A 58 1.04 -14.11 14.93
N PHE A 59 1.55 -12.94 14.53
CA PHE A 59 2.83 -12.87 13.77
C PHE A 59 4.11 -12.88 14.61
N LYS A 60 4.01 -12.65 15.93
CA LYS A 60 5.12 -12.78 16.90
C LYS A 60 5.80 -14.18 16.91
N LYS A 61 5.18 -15.19 16.30
CA LYS A 61 5.70 -16.57 16.27
C LYS A 61 6.49 -16.93 15.00
N LEU A 62 6.40 -16.15 13.93
CA LEU A 62 7.14 -16.44 12.68
C LEU A 62 8.42 -15.60 12.52
N THR A 63 8.59 -14.53 13.30
CA THR A 63 9.78 -13.65 13.28
C THR A 63 10.82 -14.03 14.35
N TYR A 64 10.96 -15.32 14.67
CA TYR A 64 11.85 -15.87 15.72
C TYR A 64 13.37 -15.66 15.50
N LYS A 65 13.78 -14.61 14.76
CA LYS A 65 15.17 -14.19 14.56
C LYS A 65 15.46 -12.71 14.90
N ARG A 66 14.46 -11.86 15.17
CA ARG A 66 14.70 -10.48 15.68
C ARG A 66 14.10 -10.35 17.09
N SER A 67 14.88 -9.76 18.00
CA SER A 67 14.40 -9.49 19.35
C SER A 67 13.29 -8.44 19.29
N ALA A 68 12.20 -8.61 20.04
CA ALA A 68 11.11 -7.63 20.13
C ALA A 68 11.63 -6.22 20.51
N THR A 69 12.72 -6.15 21.28
CA THR A 69 13.41 -4.91 21.62
C THR A 69 14.07 -4.25 20.40
N GLN A 70 14.69 -5.03 19.50
CA GLN A 70 15.30 -4.51 18.27
C GLN A 70 14.26 -3.91 17.33
N GLU A 71 13.08 -4.53 17.19
CA GLU A 71 12.00 -3.98 16.36
C GLU A 71 11.50 -2.63 16.89
N VAL A 72 11.37 -2.48 18.22
CA VAL A 72 11.01 -1.20 18.83
C VAL A 72 12.08 -0.14 18.58
N PHE A 73 13.36 -0.46 18.77
CA PHE A 73 14.45 0.47 18.47
C PHE A 73 14.52 0.87 16.99
N ASP A 74 14.34 -0.08 16.08
CA ASP A 74 14.31 0.19 14.63
C ASP A 74 13.16 1.12 14.25
N SER A 75 11.98 0.95 14.87
CA SER A 75 10.83 1.82 14.65
C SER A 75 11.08 3.26 15.15
N ILE A 76 11.75 3.42 16.29
CA ILE A 76 12.11 4.74 16.84
C ILE A 76 13.12 5.45 15.93
N ILE A 77 14.15 4.73 15.47
CA ILE A 77 15.15 5.27 14.55
C ILE A 77 14.50 5.69 13.22
N ALA A 78 13.56 4.88 12.71
CA ALA A 78 12.81 5.22 11.52
C ALA A 78 11.96 6.48 11.71
N GLU A 79 11.24 6.61 12.82
CA GLU A 79 10.46 7.80 13.15
C GLU A 79 11.33 9.06 13.24
N GLU A 80 12.51 8.97 13.85
CA GLU A 80 13.46 10.10 13.94
C GLU A 80 13.94 10.52 12.54
N LYS A 81 14.39 9.56 11.73
CA LYS A 81 14.82 9.83 10.34
C LYS A 81 13.72 10.46 9.50
N ILE A 82 12.47 10.00 9.67
CA ILE A 82 11.33 10.59 8.98
C ILE A 82 11.13 12.04 9.43
N ARG A 83 11.24 12.32 10.73
CA ARG A 83 11.10 13.67 11.29
C ARG A 83 12.18 14.61 10.77
N GLU A 84 13.43 14.15 10.70
CA GLU A 84 14.54 14.90 10.11
C GLU A 84 14.27 15.25 8.64
N GLN A 85 13.81 14.28 7.84
CA GLN A 85 13.47 14.51 6.43
C GLN A 85 12.28 15.48 6.29
N GLU A 86 11.25 15.36 7.12
CA GLU A 86 10.11 16.28 7.14
C GLU A 86 10.53 17.71 7.51
N LYS A 87 11.43 17.86 8.48
CA LYS A 87 12.00 19.15 8.87
C LYS A 87 12.79 19.77 7.72
N TYR A 88 13.69 19.01 7.09
CA TYR A 88 14.45 19.50 5.94
C TYR A 88 13.54 19.91 4.79
N ILE A 89 12.51 19.12 4.46
CA ILE A 89 11.58 19.47 3.36
C ILE A 89 10.85 20.77 3.67
N ARG A 90 10.44 21.00 4.92
CA ARG A 90 9.85 22.27 5.32
C ARG A 90 10.84 23.43 5.17
N GLU A 91 12.05 23.27 5.67
CA GLU A 91 13.12 24.27 5.54
C GLU A 91 13.44 24.55 4.07
N PHE A 92 13.43 23.52 3.23
CA PHE A 92 13.63 23.61 1.79
C PHE A 92 12.58 24.50 1.12
N PHE A 93 11.28 24.33 1.42
CA PHE A 93 10.25 25.23 0.89
C PHE A 93 10.45 26.65 1.40
N THR A 94 10.76 26.84 2.68
CA THR A 94 11.00 28.16 3.27
C THR A 94 12.23 28.86 2.67
N ALA A 95 13.32 28.13 2.43
CA ALA A 95 14.55 28.68 1.85
C ALA A 95 14.36 29.16 0.40
N ASN A 96 13.48 28.49 -0.36
CA ASN A 96 13.16 28.84 -1.75
C ASN A 96 11.94 29.77 -1.84
N TRP A 97 11.77 30.69 -0.88
CA TRP A 97 10.59 31.58 -0.83
C TRP A 97 10.44 32.52 -2.02
N THR A 98 11.52 32.81 -2.74
CA THR A 98 11.54 33.63 -3.96
C THR A 98 11.06 32.88 -5.20
N ALA A 99 11.00 31.55 -5.16
CA ALA A 99 10.51 30.75 -6.27
C ALA A 99 8.99 30.57 -6.19
N ASP A 100 8.29 30.63 -7.33
CA ASP A 100 6.81 30.50 -7.40
C ASP A 100 6.28 29.21 -6.77
N TRP A 101 7.08 28.14 -6.81
CA TRP A 101 6.76 26.83 -6.25
C TRP A 101 7.20 26.66 -4.79
N GLY A 102 7.94 27.62 -4.26
CA GLY A 102 8.50 27.61 -2.92
C GLY A 102 7.62 28.34 -1.90
N GLY A 103 8.24 28.65 -0.76
CA GLY A 103 7.60 29.34 0.35
C GLY A 103 6.40 28.59 0.96
N ILE A 104 5.56 29.36 1.66
CA ILE A 104 4.41 28.80 2.38
C ILE A 104 3.35 28.20 1.45
N GLN A 105 3.16 28.78 0.26
CA GLN A 105 2.16 28.33 -0.71
C GLN A 105 2.56 27.00 -1.34
N GLY A 106 3.82 26.88 -1.76
CA GLY A 106 4.41 25.64 -2.24
C GLY A 106 4.30 24.51 -1.23
N TYR A 107 4.64 24.79 0.02
CA TYR A 107 4.52 23.82 1.10
C TYR A 107 3.07 23.41 1.35
N ARG A 108 2.11 24.35 1.35
CA ARG A 108 0.67 24.03 1.47
C ARG A 108 0.19 23.12 0.34
N LYS A 109 0.61 23.38 -0.89
CA LYS A 109 0.30 22.53 -2.05
C LYS A 109 0.89 21.13 -1.88
N PHE A 110 2.13 21.02 -1.42
CA PHE A 110 2.76 19.74 -1.09
C PHE A 110 1.99 18.96 -0.02
N ILE A 111 1.59 19.62 1.08
CA ILE A 111 0.80 18.98 2.14
C ILE A 111 -0.57 18.52 1.61
N LYS A 112 -1.21 19.30 0.75
CA LYS A 112 -2.45 18.89 0.07
C LYS A 112 -2.24 17.63 -0.76
N MET A 113 -1.16 17.59 -1.56
CA MET A 113 -0.79 16.41 -2.35
C MET A 113 -0.56 15.18 -1.46
N ARG A 114 0.13 15.30 -0.32
CA ARG A 114 0.29 14.18 0.64
C ARG A 114 -1.05 13.60 1.09
N ARG A 115 -2.02 14.48 1.41
CA ARG A 115 -3.37 14.05 1.81
C ARG A 115 -4.09 13.33 0.67
N GLU A 116 -3.93 13.80 -0.57
CA GLU A 116 -4.52 13.16 -1.74
C GLU A 116 -3.90 11.78 -2.02
N ILE A 117 -2.59 11.63 -1.90
CA ILE A 117 -1.89 10.34 -2.03
C ILE A 117 -2.43 9.34 -1.01
N LYS A 118 -2.56 9.75 0.26
CA LYS A 118 -3.13 8.92 1.32
C LYS A 118 -4.55 8.46 0.98
N LYS A 119 -5.43 9.41 0.61
CA LYS A 119 -6.81 9.10 0.21
C LYS A 119 -6.89 8.18 -1.00
N LYS A 120 -5.99 8.36 -1.99
CA LYS A 120 -5.94 7.50 -3.18
C LYS A 120 -5.57 6.06 -2.79
N ARG A 121 -4.59 5.89 -1.90
CA ARG A 121 -4.18 4.57 -1.39
C ARG A 121 -5.28 3.89 -0.59
N GLU A 122 -5.96 4.61 0.28
CA GLU A 122 -7.12 4.08 1.03
C GLU A 122 -8.20 3.56 0.07
N ARG A 123 -8.51 4.31 -0.99
CA ARG A 123 -9.45 3.87 -2.05
C ARG A 123 -8.93 2.66 -2.81
N GLU A 124 -7.65 2.61 -3.14
CA GLU A 124 -7.04 1.47 -3.84
C GLU A 124 -7.10 0.19 -3.00
N VAL A 125 -6.75 0.27 -1.71
CA VAL A 125 -6.86 -0.85 -0.77
C VAL A 125 -8.32 -1.29 -0.63
N TYR A 126 -9.26 -0.35 -0.48
CA TYR A 126 -10.69 -0.65 -0.44
C TYR A 126 -11.17 -1.36 -1.72
N ASN A 127 -10.77 -0.86 -2.89
CA ASN A 127 -11.11 -1.45 -4.17
C ASN A 127 -10.51 -2.85 -4.35
N GLN A 128 -9.27 -3.06 -3.90
CA GLN A 128 -8.64 -4.39 -3.90
C GLN A 128 -9.39 -5.37 -2.99
N MET A 129 -9.78 -4.94 -1.78
CA MET A 129 -10.59 -5.74 -0.87
C MET A 129 -11.95 -6.09 -1.50
N ARG A 130 -12.61 -5.12 -2.15
CA ARG A 130 -13.87 -5.35 -2.85
C ARG A 130 -13.72 -6.35 -3.99
N ARG A 131 -12.67 -6.22 -4.81
CA ARG A 131 -12.36 -7.18 -5.88
C ARG A 131 -12.15 -8.59 -5.36
N ARG A 132 -11.40 -8.75 -4.26
CA ARG A 132 -11.19 -10.06 -3.61
C ARG A 132 -12.49 -10.66 -3.09
N LYS A 133 -13.34 -9.85 -2.43
CA LYS A 133 -14.66 -10.30 -1.95
C LYS A 133 -15.55 -10.74 -3.11
N ASN A 134 -15.62 -9.93 -4.17
CA ASN A 134 -16.41 -10.25 -5.36
C ASN A 134 -15.89 -11.51 -6.07
N PHE A 135 -14.57 -11.66 -6.19
CA PHE A 135 -13.97 -12.86 -6.77
C PHE A 135 -14.35 -14.11 -5.97
N LEU A 136 -14.16 -14.10 -4.65
CA LEU A 136 -14.55 -15.22 -3.79
C LEU A 136 -16.05 -15.53 -3.86
N TYR A 137 -16.89 -14.49 -3.90
CA TYR A 137 -18.33 -14.65 -4.04
C TYR A 137 -18.68 -15.30 -5.38
N ASN A 138 -18.16 -14.78 -6.49
CA ASN A 138 -18.41 -15.31 -7.84
C ASN A 138 -17.92 -16.74 -7.97
N THR A 139 -16.74 -17.07 -7.44
CA THR A 139 -16.21 -18.44 -7.44
C THR A 139 -17.11 -19.39 -6.65
N LYS A 140 -17.56 -19.00 -5.45
CA LYS A 140 -18.50 -19.80 -4.66
C LYS A 140 -19.82 -20.04 -5.38
N MET A 141 -20.39 -19.00 -5.99
CA MET A 141 -21.63 -19.12 -6.77
C MET A 141 -21.44 -19.99 -8.00
N GLY A 142 -20.31 -19.87 -8.71
CA GLY A 142 -19.97 -20.70 -9.86
C GLY A 142 -19.86 -22.18 -9.51
N ILE A 143 -19.21 -22.52 -8.40
CA ILE A 143 -19.13 -23.91 -7.89
C ILE A 143 -20.53 -24.43 -7.55
N PHE A 144 -21.36 -23.63 -6.88
CA PHE A 144 -22.71 -24.03 -6.48
C PHE A 144 -23.63 -24.28 -7.70
N ILE A 145 -23.61 -23.40 -8.69
CA ILE A 145 -24.39 -23.58 -9.92
C ILE A 145 -23.86 -24.79 -10.71
N GLY A 146 -22.54 -24.93 -10.82
CA GLY A 146 -21.90 -26.06 -11.50
C GLY A 146 -22.20 -27.41 -10.86
N SER A 147 -22.29 -27.48 -9.53
CA SER A 147 -22.68 -28.73 -8.86
C SER A 147 -24.14 -29.09 -9.11
N LEU A 148 -25.05 -28.10 -9.09
CA LEU A 148 -26.48 -28.32 -9.38
C LEU A 148 -26.73 -28.79 -10.82
N THR A 149 -26.04 -28.22 -11.81
CA THR A 149 -26.18 -28.64 -13.20
C THR A 149 -25.66 -30.07 -13.42
N LEU A 150 -24.54 -30.45 -12.80
CA LEU A 150 -24.03 -31.81 -12.85
C LEU A 150 -24.99 -32.83 -12.24
N ILE A 151 -25.62 -32.50 -11.10
CA ILE A 151 -26.62 -33.36 -10.46
C ILE A 151 -27.82 -33.55 -11.39
N LEU A 152 -28.31 -32.48 -12.03
CA LEU A 152 -29.42 -32.57 -12.98
C LEU A 152 -29.09 -33.46 -14.18
N ILE A 153 -27.89 -33.32 -14.76
CA ILE A 153 -27.44 -34.17 -15.88
C ILE A 153 -27.39 -35.63 -15.46
N TYR A 154 -26.84 -35.92 -14.28
CA TYR A 154 -26.77 -37.27 -13.73
C TYR A 154 -28.18 -37.87 -13.55
N LEU A 155 -29.13 -37.12 -12.98
CA LEU A 155 -30.51 -37.56 -12.80
C LEU A 155 -31.21 -37.84 -14.14
N CYS A 156 -31.03 -36.98 -15.13
CA CYS A 156 -31.58 -37.22 -16.47
C CYS A 156 -31.01 -38.48 -17.13
N HIS A 157 -29.69 -38.69 -17.03
CA HIS A 157 -29.05 -39.90 -17.55
C HIS A 157 -29.57 -41.15 -16.83
N PHE A 158 -29.68 -41.11 -15.49
CA PHE A 158 -30.20 -42.21 -14.69
C PHE A 158 -31.65 -42.57 -15.05
N LEU A 159 -32.53 -41.57 -15.19
CA LEU A 159 -33.91 -41.77 -15.60
C LEU A 159 -34.00 -42.38 -17.00
N TRP A 160 -33.19 -41.90 -17.95
CA TRP A 160 -33.12 -42.48 -19.29
C TRP A 160 -32.75 -43.96 -19.26
N THR A 161 -31.71 -44.32 -18.50
CA THR A 161 -31.29 -45.72 -18.37
C THR A 161 -32.36 -46.59 -17.73
N ALA A 162 -33.05 -46.09 -16.69
CA ALA A 162 -34.11 -46.84 -16.02
C ALA A 162 -35.33 -47.09 -16.93
N VAL A 163 -35.72 -46.11 -17.76
CA VAL A 163 -36.82 -46.27 -18.73
C VAL A 163 -36.45 -47.31 -19.80
N MET A 164 -35.21 -47.29 -20.30
CA MET A 164 -34.74 -48.26 -21.29
C MET A 164 -34.69 -49.69 -20.75
N GLU A 165 -34.37 -49.88 -19.46
CA GLU A 165 -34.42 -51.19 -18.81
C GLU A 165 -35.85 -51.67 -18.59
N ALA A 166 -36.78 -50.79 -18.20
CA ALA A 166 -38.19 -51.15 -18.00
C ALA A 166 -38.94 -51.47 -19.31
N SER A 167 -38.41 -51.03 -20.46
CA SER A 167 -38.99 -51.27 -21.78
C SER A 167 -38.50 -52.57 -22.47
N LYS A 168 -37.59 -53.32 -21.84
CA LYS A 168 -37.12 -54.64 -22.30
C LYS A 168 -37.87 -55.76 -21.59
#